data_AF-K8FCX8-F1
#
_entry.id   AF-K8FCX8-F1
#
_cell.length_a   1.000
_cell.length_b   1.000
_cell.length_c   1.000
_cell.angle_alpha   90.00
_cell.angle_beta   90.00
_cell.angle_gamma   90.00
#
_symmetry.space_group_name_H-M   'P 1'
#
loop_
_entity.id
_entity.type
_entity.pdbx_description
1 polymer ?
#
loop_
_entity_poly.entity_id
_entity_poly.type
_entity_poly.pdbx_seq_one_letter_code
_entity_poly.pdbx_strand_id
1 'polypeptide(L)'
;MPRDMTGAGRYPPQPKFQPFAFYSCFRLGDPEQAELIMETDPYFWTQDNGAGGPIHFATTYKQLDMVHHIVRNVPSCVNQRDGKGYTPLHRAAYLAQYDGYLELFEYLLSEGADPTITTNDYDPYLDPGLKTPLQVAIQDDDVRDRLQFLIDKYADVPKKPRCHPDLGCWWTLYDYGLDVVQTWAHDYKPDYPESRRRQKALEEKRLFKEQRRKKRQELEAQIELEIAEAKGELKNITIKDGKTDDSVIDPSTMNNSPIAFLFPGQGSQSVGMLKSCQDIPKVKEMCEKAKEILGYDILDVCINGPKEKLDETVYAQPALYLSGLAAVEKLKLDDPSFDESKVSAVAGLSLGEYCALVFAKAISFEDGLKVVKVRAESMAAAAKVGDHGMLTVVGLKDEQLEEIVKNVKSEGKKDEVLEIANYLFPQGRVVSGDKSALARVEKKAQDEGALKVAYLAVSGAFHTSRMDSAAENLKNVLETIEISKPEIPIFMNVLGTRLALSEMNKESIVRMLTKQLVSPVLWEATLKNLVSEGKTKLYELGPNSQIKSMTKRVSLDVWKEFTNIDVAK
;
A
#
# COMPACT_ATOMS: atom_id res chain seq x y z
N MET A 1 11.03 3.70 -22.99
CA MET A 1 10.90 2.76 -21.86
C MET A 1 10.24 1.51 -22.40
N PRO A 2 10.71 0.32 -22.04
CA PRO A 2 9.98 -0.91 -22.35
C PRO A 2 8.53 -0.80 -21.83
N ARG A 3 7.58 -1.34 -22.60
CA ARG A 3 6.14 -1.41 -22.29
C ARG A 3 5.89 -1.76 -20.82
N ASP A 4 5.20 -0.91 -20.08
CA ASP A 4 4.80 -1.17 -18.68
C ASP A 4 3.69 -2.23 -18.62
N MET A 5 4.09 -3.44 -18.26
CA MET A 5 3.24 -4.64 -18.19
C MET A 5 2.82 -4.98 -16.75
N THR A 6 2.99 -4.08 -15.78
CA THR A 6 2.52 -4.31 -14.41
C THR A 6 1.01 -4.62 -14.41
N GLY A 7 0.64 -5.82 -13.96
CA GLY A 7 -0.75 -6.26 -13.85
C GLY A 7 -1.40 -6.88 -15.11
N ALA A 8 -0.66 -7.22 -16.17
CA ALA A 8 -1.24 -7.79 -17.39
C ALA A 8 -1.55 -9.31 -17.35
N GLY A 9 -1.01 -10.06 -16.37
CA GLY A 9 -1.27 -11.49 -16.18
C GLY A 9 -0.80 -12.42 -17.32
N ARG A 10 0.06 -11.93 -18.23
CA ARG A 10 0.70 -12.73 -19.29
C ARG A 10 2.13 -13.10 -18.91
N TYR A 11 2.55 -14.31 -19.26
CA TYR A 11 3.96 -14.74 -19.23
C TYR A 11 4.64 -14.47 -20.57
N PRO A 12 5.91 -14.02 -20.60
CA PRO A 12 6.62 -13.74 -21.86
C PRO A 12 6.66 -15.02 -22.71
N PRO A 13 6.55 -14.90 -24.05
CA PRO A 13 6.68 -16.06 -24.92
C PRO A 13 8.06 -16.71 -24.71
N GLN A 14 8.15 -18.04 -24.81
CA GLN A 14 9.44 -18.71 -24.70
C GLN A 14 10.11 -18.74 -26.08
N PRO A 15 11.35 -18.22 -26.22
CA PRO A 15 12.08 -18.31 -27.47
C PRO A 15 12.47 -19.75 -27.74
N LYS A 16 12.72 -20.07 -29.01
CA LYS A 16 13.23 -21.38 -29.42
C LYS A 16 14.65 -21.59 -28.90
N PHE A 17 15.45 -20.52 -28.86
CA PHE A 17 16.77 -20.50 -28.23
C PHE A 17 16.75 -19.61 -26.99
N GLN A 18 17.32 -20.08 -25.88
CA GLN A 18 17.47 -19.24 -24.69
C GLN A 18 18.19 -17.94 -25.06
N PRO A 19 17.76 -16.76 -24.58
CA PRO A 19 18.36 -15.47 -24.98
C PRO A 19 19.89 -15.43 -24.75
N PHE A 20 20.35 -16.13 -23.71
CA PHE A 20 21.77 -16.29 -23.41
C PHE A 20 22.57 -16.94 -24.56
N ALA A 21 21.99 -17.89 -25.29
CA ALA A 21 22.67 -18.55 -26.40
C ALA A 21 22.96 -17.57 -27.54
N PHE A 22 21.98 -16.72 -27.89
CA PHE A 22 22.14 -15.73 -28.94
C PHE A 22 23.16 -14.65 -28.59
N TYR A 23 23.10 -14.11 -27.37
CA TYR A 23 24.08 -13.12 -26.92
C TYR A 23 25.50 -13.68 -26.78
N SER A 24 25.63 -14.99 -26.54
CA SER A 24 26.92 -15.67 -26.51
C SER A 24 27.59 -15.74 -27.88
N CYS A 25 26.82 -15.82 -28.99
CA CYS A 25 27.39 -15.78 -30.35
C CYS A 25 28.16 -14.47 -30.60
N PHE A 26 27.61 -13.32 -30.18
CA PHE A 26 28.30 -12.03 -30.31
C PHE A 26 29.53 -11.90 -29.42
N ARG A 27 29.50 -12.51 -28.24
CA ARG A 27 30.64 -12.52 -27.33
C ARG A 27 31.77 -13.42 -27.82
N LEU A 28 31.42 -14.57 -28.41
CA LEU A 28 32.38 -15.59 -28.86
C LEU A 28 32.84 -15.37 -30.31
N GLY A 29 32.15 -14.53 -31.09
CA GLY A 29 32.47 -14.26 -32.49
C GLY A 29 32.09 -15.42 -33.42
N ASP A 30 30.88 -15.96 -33.25
CA ASP A 30 30.35 -17.05 -34.07
C ASP A 30 29.25 -16.52 -35.03
N PRO A 31 29.63 -16.07 -36.25
CA PRO A 31 28.69 -15.47 -37.19
C PRO A 31 27.70 -16.46 -37.80
N GLU A 32 28.11 -17.71 -38.00
CA GLU A 32 27.27 -18.76 -38.59
C GLU A 32 26.15 -19.16 -37.61
N GLN A 33 26.47 -19.29 -36.32
CA GLN A 33 25.47 -19.55 -35.30
C GLN A 33 24.52 -18.35 -35.10
N ALA A 34 25.03 -17.12 -35.21
CA ALA A 34 24.22 -15.92 -35.15
C ALA A 34 23.22 -15.88 -36.33
N GLU A 35 23.67 -16.16 -37.55
CA GLU A 35 22.83 -16.22 -38.76
C GLU A 35 21.73 -17.29 -38.61
N LEU A 36 22.09 -18.51 -38.19
CA LEU A 36 21.11 -19.57 -37.96
C LEU A 36 20.03 -19.17 -36.94
N ILE A 37 20.41 -18.49 -35.84
CA ILE A 37 19.42 -18.03 -34.85
C ILE A 37 18.55 -16.91 -35.44
N MET A 38 19.13 -15.97 -36.20
CA MET A 38 18.38 -14.90 -36.85
C MET A 38 17.36 -15.44 -37.85
N GLU A 39 17.67 -16.51 -38.58
CA GLU A 39 16.75 -17.16 -39.52
C GLU A 39 15.65 -17.97 -38.84
N THR A 40 15.91 -18.53 -37.65
CA THR A 40 15.04 -19.55 -37.05
C THR A 40 14.23 -19.09 -35.84
N ASP A 41 14.57 -17.96 -35.22
CA ASP A 41 13.91 -17.45 -34.03
C ASP A 41 13.56 -15.96 -34.15
N PRO A 42 12.31 -15.57 -34.42
CA PRO A 42 11.93 -14.17 -34.62
C PRO A 42 12.13 -13.27 -33.39
N TYR A 43 12.45 -13.84 -32.22
CA TYR A 43 12.75 -13.11 -30.98
C TYR A 43 14.25 -12.83 -30.79
N PHE A 44 15.09 -13.16 -31.78
CA PHE A 44 16.53 -12.89 -31.75
C PHE A 44 16.83 -11.40 -31.48
N TRP A 45 15.96 -10.49 -31.93
CA TRP A 45 16.18 -9.04 -31.82
C TRP A 45 15.80 -8.42 -30.46
N THR A 46 15.49 -9.25 -29.45
CA THR A 46 15.03 -8.77 -28.14
C THR A 46 16.14 -8.19 -27.30
N GLN A 47 15.93 -7.04 -26.65
CA GLN A 47 16.93 -6.42 -25.77
C GLN A 47 17.14 -7.22 -24.48
N ASP A 48 18.36 -7.15 -23.94
CA ASP A 48 18.69 -7.74 -22.64
C ASP A 48 18.15 -6.91 -21.46
N ASN A 49 18.44 -7.33 -20.22
CA ASN A 49 17.99 -6.62 -19.00
C ASN A 49 18.56 -5.19 -18.86
N GLY A 50 19.61 -4.83 -19.60
CA GLY A 50 20.15 -3.48 -19.71
C GLY A 50 19.54 -2.67 -20.87
N ALA A 51 18.52 -3.21 -21.54
CA ALA A 51 17.93 -2.71 -22.78
C ALA A 51 18.95 -2.62 -23.95
N GLY A 52 20.08 -3.33 -23.88
CA GLY A 52 21.03 -3.46 -24.97
C GLY A 52 20.51 -4.45 -26.02
N GLY A 53 20.30 -3.98 -27.24
CA GLY A 53 20.02 -4.85 -28.40
C GLY A 53 21.29 -5.47 -29.02
N PRO A 54 21.15 -6.42 -29.95
CA PRO A 54 22.28 -7.17 -30.54
C PRO A 54 23.38 -6.29 -31.14
N ILE A 55 23.01 -5.18 -31.78
CA ILE A 55 23.98 -4.22 -32.35
C ILE A 55 24.92 -3.62 -31.29
N HIS A 56 24.45 -3.42 -30.06
CA HIS A 56 25.28 -2.89 -28.98
C HIS A 56 26.35 -3.90 -28.55
N PHE A 57 25.98 -5.19 -28.51
CA PHE A 57 26.90 -6.27 -28.19
C PHE A 57 27.93 -6.50 -29.29
N ALA A 58 27.47 -6.57 -30.55
CA ALA A 58 28.36 -6.67 -31.70
C ALA A 58 29.38 -5.52 -31.73
N THR A 59 28.93 -4.30 -31.43
CA THR A 59 29.83 -3.13 -31.34
C THR A 59 30.78 -3.25 -30.15
N THR A 60 30.30 -3.65 -28.96
CA THR A 60 31.13 -3.77 -27.74
C THR A 60 32.18 -4.87 -27.84
N TYR A 61 31.93 -5.93 -28.61
CA TYR A 61 32.85 -7.05 -28.80
C TYR A 61 33.64 -6.98 -30.10
N LYS A 62 33.65 -5.82 -30.76
CA LYS A 62 34.43 -5.57 -31.99
C LYS A 62 34.10 -6.54 -33.15
N GLN A 63 32.82 -6.90 -33.29
CA GLN A 63 32.36 -7.85 -34.31
C GLN A 63 31.87 -7.11 -35.57
N LEU A 64 32.79 -6.56 -36.37
CA LEU A 64 32.44 -5.72 -37.54
C LEU A 64 31.52 -6.45 -38.53
N ASP A 65 31.82 -7.71 -38.87
CA ASP A 65 31.00 -8.52 -39.78
C ASP A 65 29.56 -8.72 -39.26
N MET A 66 29.40 -8.83 -37.94
CA MET A 66 28.08 -8.91 -37.32
C MET A 66 27.35 -7.58 -37.32
N VAL A 67 28.05 -6.47 -37.12
CA VAL A 67 27.46 -5.13 -37.28
C VAL A 67 27.01 -4.94 -38.73
N HIS A 68 27.77 -5.40 -39.72
CA HIS A 68 27.35 -5.40 -41.13
C HIS A 68 26.06 -6.19 -41.34
N HIS A 69 26.03 -7.45 -40.90
CA HIS A 69 24.87 -8.32 -41.09
C HIS A 69 23.62 -7.76 -40.39
N ILE A 70 23.79 -7.26 -39.17
CA ILE A 70 22.72 -6.65 -38.39
C ILE A 70 22.16 -5.39 -39.07
N VAL A 71 23.02 -4.44 -39.45
CA VAL A 71 22.58 -3.17 -40.05
C VAL A 71 21.92 -3.40 -41.41
N ARG A 72 22.34 -4.43 -42.15
CA ARG A 72 21.70 -4.83 -43.40
C ARG A 72 20.27 -5.35 -43.19
N ASN A 73 20.02 -6.11 -42.14
CA ASN A 73 18.71 -6.70 -41.85
C ASN A 73 17.77 -5.74 -41.10
N VAL A 74 18.31 -4.88 -40.22
CA VAL A 74 17.53 -3.90 -39.43
C VAL A 74 18.18 -2.52 -39.53
N PRO A 75 18.05 -1.79 -40.64
CA PRO A 75 18.81 -0.55 -40.87
C PRO A 75 18.62 0.54 -39.81
N SER A 76 17.41 0.64 -39.22
CA SER A 76 17.11 1.62 -38.18
C SER A 76 17.87 1.40 -36.87
N CYS A 77 18.46 0.22 -36.66
CA CYS A 77 19.14 -0.10 -35.42
C CYS A 77 20.45 0.66 -35.20
N VAL A 78 21.01 1.27 -36.24
CA VAL A 78 22.24 2.07 -36.17
C VAL A 78 22.14 3.20 -35.13
N ASN A 79 20.91 3.70 -34.91
CA ASN A 79 20.58 4.75 -33.94
C ASN A 79 19.71 4.23 -32.78
N GLN A 80 19.67 2.91 -32.56
CA GLN A 80 19.00 2.32 -31.41
C GLN A 80 19.70 2.75 -30.12
N ARG A 81 18.90 3.02 -29.08
CA ARG A 81 19.40 3.43 -27.76
C ARG A 81 19.16 2.31 -26.76
N ASP A 82 20.16 2.04 -25.92
CA ASP A 82 19.99 1.15 -24.77
C ASP A 82 19.30 1.85 -23.57
N GLY A 83 19.20 1.16 -22.43
CA GLY A 83 18.54 1.70 -21.23
C GLY A 83 19.18 2.97 -20.67
N LYS A 84 20.46 3.19 -20.97
CA LYS A 84 21.22 4.40 -20.57
C LYS A 84 21.26 5.45 -21.69
N GLY A 85 20.58 5.20 -22.80
CA GLY A 85 20.54 6.11 -23.93
C GLY A 85 21.76 6.01 -24.86
N TYR A 86 22.65 5.04 -24.66
CA TYR A 86 23.82 4.84 -25.52
C TYR A 86 23.38 4.24 -26.85
N THR A 87 23.92 4.78 -27.95
CA THR A 87 23.83 4.16 -29.28
C THR A 87 25.04 3.28 -29.55
N PRO A 88 25.03 2.44 -30.61
CA PRO A 88 26.25 1.77 -31.09
C PRO A 88 27.41 2.75 -31.28
N LEU A 89 27.13 3.94 -31.82
CA LEU A 89 28.13 4.99 -32.05
C LEU A 89 28.76 5.49 -30.74
N HIS A 90 27.99 5.60 -29.64
CA HIS A 90 28.53 5.93 -28.32
C HIS A 90 29.49 4.85 -27.80
N ARG A 91 29.15 3.57 -28.00
CA ARG A 91 29.98 2.45 -27.54
C ARG A 91 31.29 2.35 -28.33
N ALA A 92 31.22 2.57 -29.64
CA ALA A 92 32.40 2.66 -30.49
C ALA A 92 33.31 3.83 -30.07
N ALA A 93 32.74 5.01 -29.80
CA ALA A 93 33.50 6.16 -29.31
C ALA A 93 34.13 5.94 -27.93
N TYR A 94 33.39 5.36 -26.99
CA TYR A 94 33.89 5.04 -25.64
C TYR A 94 35.09 4.08 -25.68
N LEU A 95 35.15 3.20 -26.68
CA LEU A 95 36.20 2.19 -26.85
C LEU A 95 37.22 2.54 -27.95
N ALA A 96 37.16 3.76 -28.53
CA ALA A 96 37.95 4.16 -29.69
C ALA A 96 39.47 4.12 -29.49
N GLN A 97 39.94 4.13 -28.24
CA GLN A 97 41.35 3.94 -27.88
C GLN A 97 41.90 2.54 -28.20
N TYR A 98 41.02 1.56 -28.39
CA TYR A 98 41.39 0.19 -28.73
C TYR A 98 41.33 -0.02 -30.25
N ASP A 99 42.23 -0.85 -30.75
CA ASP A 99 42.33 -1.17 -32.17
C ASP A 99 41.03 -1.80 -32.73
N GLY A 100 40.59 -1.31 -33.91
CA GLY A 100 39.39 -1.74 -34.64
C GLY A 100 38.09 -1.00 -34.29
N TYR A 101 38.06 -0.15 -33.26
CA TYR A 101 36.84 0.59 -32.89
C TYR A 101 36.65 1.88 -33.71
N LEU A 102 37.71 2.45 -34.28
CA LEU A 102 37.60 3.59 -35.18
C LEU A 102 37.00 3.18 -36.52
N GLU A 103 37.31 1.97 -36.99
CA GLU A 103 36.73 1.33 -38.15
C GLU A 103 35.24 1.05 -37.95
N LEU A 104 34.86 0.58 -36.75
CA LEU A 104 33.45 0.44 -36.37
C LEU A 104 32.74 1.79 -36.32
N PHE A 105 33.37 2.81 -35.75
CA PHE A 105 32.82 4.16 -35.66
C PHE A 105 32.60 4.76 -37.06
N GLU A 106 33.60 4.63 -37.94
CA GLU A 106 33.53 5.02 -39.35
C GLU A 106 32.42 4.26 -40.10
N TYR A 107 32.34 2.95 -39.91
CA TYR A 107 31.30 2.14 -40.55
C TYR A 107 29.90 2.59 -40.13
N LEU A 108 29.66 2.76 -38.82
CA LEU A 108 28.38 3.22 -38.30
C LEU A 108 27.99 4.60 -38.87
N LEU A 109 28.95 5.54 -38.97
CA LEU A 109 28.71 6.84 -39.61
C LEU A 109 28.37 6.70 -41.10
N SER A 110 29.06 5.83 -41.83
CA SER A 110 28.77 5.58 -43.25
C SER A 110 27.39 4.95 -43.47
N GLU A 111 26.87 4.22 -42.48
CA GLU A 111 25.52 3.66 -42.44
C GLU A 111 24.44 4.62 -41.91
N GLY A 112 24.80 5.89 -41.67
CA GLY A 112 23.86 6.93 -41.24
C GLY A 112 23.63 7.03 -39.73
N ALA A 113 24.60 6.60 -38.90
CA ALA A 113 24.58 6.88 -37.47
C ALA A 113 24.60 8.39 -37.20
N ASP A 114 23.80 8.84 -36.25
CA ASP A 114 23.67 10.25 -35.88
C ASP A 114 24.55 10.59 -34.66
N PRO A 115 25.64 11.37 -34.84
CA PRO A 115 26.55 11.76 -33.77
C PRO A 115 25.95 12.82 -32.83
N THR A 116 24.76 13.35 -33.11
CA THR A 116 24.09 14.36 -32.26
C THR A 116 23.19 13.74 -31.19
N ILE A 117 22.92 12.43 -31.27
CA ILE A 117 22.14 11.72 -30.26
C ILE A 117 22.90 11.75 -28.94
N THR A 118 22.21 12.03 -27.84
CA THR A 118 22.80 12.06 -26.50
C THR A 118 22.37 10.87 -25.64
N THR A 119 23.21 10.53 -24.67
CA THR A 119 22.89 9.60 -23.57
C THR A 119 21.75 10.13 -22.68
N ASN A 120 21.28 9.32 -21.72
CA ASN A 120 20.47 9.78 -20.60
C ASN A 120 21.37 10.23 -19.44
N ASP A 121 20.85 11.10 -18.58
CA ASP A 121 21.54 11.57 -17.37
C ASP A 121 21.44 10.51 -16.25
N TYR A 122 22.35 9.54 -16.28
CA TYR A 122 22.30 8.35 -15.42
C TYR A 122 23.05 8.52 -14.09
N ASP A 123 24.08 9.38 -14.05
CA ASP A 123 24.85 9.67 -12.84
C ASP A 123 24.98 11.19 -12.62
N PRO A 124 23.91 11.83 -12.11
CA PRO A 124 23.87 13.27 -11.93
C PRO A 124 24.84 13.79 -10.85
N TYR A 125 25.56 12.91 -10.15
CA TYR A 125 26.46 13.28 -9.06
C TYR A 125 27.94 13.16 -9.45
N LEU A 126 28.33 12.11 -10.19
CA LEU A 126 29.73 11.87 -10.57
C LEU A 126 30.05 12.32 -12.00
N ASP A 127 29.08 12.27 -12.90
CA ASP A 127 29.31 12.56 -14.32
C ASP A 127 28.05 13.18 -14.98
N PRO A 128 27.65 14.39 -14.52
CA PRO A 128 26.37 14.96 -14.87
C PRO A 128 26.29 15.36 -16.35
N GLY A 129 25.12 15.14 -16.93
CA GLY A 129 24.74 15.72 -18.22
C GLY A 129 24.60 14.71 -19.36
N LEU A 130 23.89 15.15 -20.40
CA LEU A 130 23.65 14.38 -21.60
C LEU A 130 24.88 14.47 -22.51
N LYS A 131 25.44 13.33 -22.91
CA LYS A 131 26.69 13.28 -23.68
C LYS A 131 26.45 12.77 -25.08
N THR A 132 27.08 13.39 -26.06
CA THR A 132 27.23 12.89 -27.44
C THR A 132 28.28 11.77 -27.50
N PRO A 133 28.37 11.00 -28.60
CA PRO A 133 29.43 10.00 -28.79
C PRO A 133 30.84 10.55 -28.58
N LEU A 134 31.13 11.76 -29.09
CA LEU A 134 32.44 12.39 -28.90
C LEU A 134 32.72 12.69 -27.42
N GLN A 135 31.71 13.11 -26.66
CA GLN A 135 31.86 13.46 -25.24
C GLN A 135 31.99 12.24 -24.31
N VAL A 136 31.51 11.06 -24.72
CA VAL A 136 31.74 9.81 -23.97
C VAL A 136 33.10 9.18 -24.27
N ALA A 137 33.78 9.57 -25.35
CA ALA A 137 35.14 9.12 -25.61
C ALA A 137 36.10 9.53 -24.48
N ILE A 138 37.15 8.73 -24.27
CA ILE A 138 38.22 9.02 -23.30
C ILE A 138 38.78 10.44 -23.52
N GLN A 139 39.27 11.06 -22.45
CA GLN A 139 39.91 12.38 -22.49
C GLN A 139 41.34 12.27 -23.05
N ASP A 140 41.46 11.80 -24.29
CA ASP A 140 42.67 11.77 -25.09
C ASP A 140 42.44 12.59 -26.36
N ASP A 141 43.31 13.59 -26.60
CA ASP A 141 43.12 14.56 -27.68
C ASP A 141 43.30 13.90 -29.07
N ASP A 142 44.23 12.94 -29.23
CA ASP A 142 44.43 12.25 -30.52
C ASP A 142 43.21 11.41 -30.90
N VAL A 143 42.67 10.65 -29.94
CA VAL A 143 41.47 9.84 -30.17
C VAL A 143 40.27 10.73 -30.51
N ARG A 144 40.09 11.84 -29.79
CA ARG A 144 38.97 12.77 -30.02
C ARG A 144 39.09 13.50 -31.36
N ASP A 145 40.29 13.91 -31.74
CA ASP A 145 40.54 14.56 -33.03
C ASP A 145 40.24 13.59 -34.19
N ARG A 146 40.63 12.32 -34.07
CA ARG A 146 40.31 11.29 -35.07
C ARG A 146 38.81 11.01 -35.15
N LEU A 147 38.10 10.94 -34.03
CA LEU A 147 36.65 10.80 -34.01
C LEU A 147 35.94 12.02 -34.62
N GLN A 148 36.39 13.23 -34.30
CA GLN A 148 35.86 14.47 -34.88
C GLN A 148 36.09 14.52 -36.40
N PHE A 149 37.29 14.15 -36.86
CA PHE A 149 37.58 14.03 -38.29
C PHE A 149 36.61 13.07 -39.00
N LEU A 150 36.30 11.92 -38.40
CA LEU A 150 35.33 10.98 -38.96
C LEU A 150 33.91 11.57 -38.97
N ILE A 151 33.49 12.26 -37.90
CA ILE A 151 32.19 12.96 -37.87
C ILE A 151 32.08 13.97 -39.01
N ASP A 152 33.13 14.77 -39.23
CA ASP A 152 33.16 15.78 -40.29
C ASP A 152 33.18 15.13 -41.69
N LYS A 153 33.99 14.07 -41.88
CA LYS A 153 34.08 13.31 -43.13
C LYS A 153 32.72 12.74 -43.57
N TYR A 154 31.88 12.33 -42.61
CA TYR A 154 30.57 11.73 -42.87
C TYR A 154 29.40 12.68 -42.55
N ALA A 155 29.64 13.99 -42.47
CA ALA A 155 28.60 14.98 -42.17
C ALA A 155 27.46 14.96 -43.19
N ASP A 156 27.79 14.82 -44.48
CA ASP A 156 26.83 14.84 -45.59
C ASP A 156 26.05 13.52 -45.77
N VAL A 157 26.43 12.44 -45.06
CA VAL A 157 25.70 11.17 -45.13
C VAL A 157 24.34 11.32 -44.44
N PRO A 158 23.22 11.04 -45.14
CA PRO A 158 21.88 11.12 -44.57
C PRO A 158 21.75 10.27 -43.30
N LYS A 159 21.32 10.89 -42.20
CA LYS A 159 21.17 10.19 -40.91
C LYS A 159 19.90 9.36 -40.92
N LYS A 160 20.00 8.10 -40.50
CA LYS A 160 18.82 7.22 -40.35
C LYS A 160 17.97 7.72 -39.19
N PRO A 161 16.63 7.68 -39.29
CA PRO A 161 15.76 8.11 -38.21
C PRO A 161 15.97 7.27 -36.96
N ARG A 162 15.66 7.83 -35.79
CA ARG A 162 15.64 7.06 -34.54
C ARG A 162 14.60 5.94 -34.67
N CYS A 163 15.00 4.73 -34.29
CA CYS A 163 14.07 3.60 -34.29
C CYS A 163 12.97 3.80 -33.23
N HIS A 164 11.85 3.11 -33.39
CA HIS A 164 10.80 3.07 -32.38
C HIS A 164 11.37 2.57 -31.02
N PRO A 165 10.99 3.15 -29.87
CA PRO A 165 11.53 2.76 -28.56
C PRO A 165 11.30 1.30 -28.17
N ASP A 166 10.25 0.68 -28.72
CA ASP A 166 9.96 -0.74 -28.51
C ASP A 166 10.67 -1.67 -29.51
N LEU A 167 11.59 -1.15 -30.32
CA LEU A 167 12.44 -1.99 -31.15
C LEU A 167 13.31 -2.86 -30.22
N GLY A 168 12.98 -4.15 -30.17
CA GLY A 168 13.58 -5.11 -29.24
C GLY A 168 12.78 -5.36 -27.95
N CYS A 169 11.58 -4.81 -27.80
CA CYS A 169 10.65 -5.23 -26.75
C CYS A 169 10.06 -6.59 -27.07
N TRP A 170 10.29 -7.57 -26.18
CA TRP A 170 9.75 -8.94 -26.25
C TRP A 170 8.29 -9.02 -26.68
N TRP A 171 7.42 -8.28 -26.00
CA TRP A 171 5.98 -8.32 -26.23
C TRP A 171 5.56 -7.68 -27.53
N THR A 172 6.24 -6.59 -27.90
CA THR A 172 5.95 -5.86 -29.14
C THR A 172 6.37 -6.69 -30.35
N LEU A 173 7.53 -7.35 -30.28
CA LEU A 173 7.96 -8.29 -31.31
C LEU A 173 7.03 -9.51 -31.39
N TYR A 174 6.49 -9.99 -30.26
CA TYR A 174 5.51 -11.07 -30.25
C TYR A 174 4.17 -10.69 -30.88
N ASP A 175 3.61 -9.55 -30.51
CA ASP A 175 2.28 -9.14 -30.95
C ASP A 175 2.27 -8.69 -32.42
N TYR A 176 3.40 -8.15 -32.94
CA TYR A 176 3.44 -7.50 -34.26
C TYR A 176 4.53 -8.00 -35.21
N GLY A 177 5.58 -8.67 -34.73
CA GLY A 177 6.72 -9.15 -35.54
C GLY A 177 7.77 -8.07 -35.84
N LEU A 178 9.03 -8.49 -36.05
CA LEU A 178 10.15 -7.58 -36.30
C LEU A 178 9.96 -6.75 -37.57
N ASP A 179 9.53 -7.36 -38.67
CA ASP A 179 9.33 -6.71 -39.98
C ASP A 179 8.36 -5.54 -39.91
N VAL A 180 7.33 -5.63 -39.07
CA VAL A 180 6.37 -4.56 -38.87
C VAL A 180 6.94 -3.50 -37.93
N VAL A 181 7.48 -3.92 -36.77
CA VAL A 181 7.96 -3.01 -35.72
C VAL A 181 9.10 -2.13 -36.20
N GLN A 182 10.01 -2.65 -37.04
CA GLN A 182 11.14 -1.87 -37.57
C GLN A 182 10.72 -0.75 -38.52
N THR A 183 9.52 -0.83 -39.11
CA THR A 183 8.97 0.21 -39.99
C THR A 183 8.23 1.32 -39.24
N TRP A 184 8.03 1.18 -37.93
CA TRP A 184 7.34 2.18 -37.13
C TRP A 184 8.17 3.45 -36.99
N ALA A 185 7.52 4.59 -37.22
CA ALA A 185 8.08 5.89 -36.88
C ALA A 185 8.37 5.96 -35.37
N HIS A 186 9.36 6.75 -34.97
CA HIS A 186 9.79 6.84 -33.57
C HIS A 186 8.65 7.19 -32.58
N ASP A 187 7.72 8.03 -33.02
CA ASP A 187 6.58 8.57 -32.27
C ASP A 187 5.26 7.83 -32.53
N TYR A 188 5.28 6.82 -33.39
CA TYR A 188 4.12 5.98 -33.66
C TYR A 188 3.66 5.31 -32.36
N LYS A 189 2.35 5.32 -32.11
CA LYS A 189 1.75 4.66 -30.94
C LYS A 189 0.85 3.53 -31.43
N PRO A 190 1.32 2.28 -31.40
CA PRO A 190 0.52 1.12 -31.76
C PRO A 190 -0.74 0.99 -30.89
N ASP A 191 -1.81 0.45 -31.46
CA ASP A 191 -3.00 0.05 -30.72
C ASP A 191 -2.73 -1.24 -29.94
N TYR A 192 -2.05 -1.12 -28.80
CA TYR A 192 -1.69 -2.26 -27.96
C TYR A 192 -2.94 -2.98 -27.41
N PRO A 193 -2.99 -4.31 -27.42
CA PRO A 193 -4.11 -5.08 -26.86
C PRO A 193 -4.51 -4.70 -25.42
N GLU A 194 -3.56 -4.35 -24.55
CA GLU A 194 -3.86 -3.92 -23.16
C GLU A 194 -4.39 -2.50 -23.11
N SER A 195 -3.99 -1.61 -24.02
CA SER A 195 -4.57 -0.27 -24.13
C SER A 195 -6.05 -0.34 -24.42
N ARG A 196 -6.49 -1.22 -25.33
CA ARG A 196 -7.91 -1.50 -25.59
C ARG A 196 -8.64 -2.03 -24.36
N ARG A 197 -8.04 -2.97 -23.63
CA ARG A 197 -8.63 -3.51 -22.39
C ARG A 197 -8.76 -2.43 -21.31
N ARG A 198 -7.74 -1.59 -21.14
CA ARG A 198 -7.75 -0.46 -20.19
C ARG A 198 -8.82 0.57 -20.58
N GLN A 199 -8.94 0.91 -21.86
CA GLN A 199 -9.99 1.82 -22.35
C GLN A 199 -11.38 1.25 -22.12
N LYS A 200 -11.62 -0.02 -22.47
CA LYS A 200 -12.90 -0.72 -22.23
C LYS A 200 -13.26 -0.71 -20.73
N ALA A 201 -12.32 -1.04 -19.85
CA ALA A 201 -12.54 -0.98 -18.41
C ALA A 201 -12.82 0.44 -17.89
N LEU A 202 -12.20 1.46 -18.49
CA LEU A 202 -12.44 2.86 -18.16
C LEU A 202 -13.84 3.32 -18.60
N GLU A 203 -14.29 2.90 -19.79
CA GLU A 203 -15.63 3.17 -20.32
C GLU A 203 -16.71 2.47 -19.50
N GLU A 204 -16.53 1.19 -19.17
CA GLU A 204 -17.42 0.44 -18.29
C GLU A 204 -17.55 1.13 -16.91
N LYS A 205 -16.43 1.61 -16.36
CA LYS A 205 -16.41 2.39 -15.11
C LYS A 205 -17.13 3.74 -15.24
N ARG A 206 -17.05 4.41 -16.40
CA ARG A 206 -17.78 5.67 -16.67
C ARG A 206 -19.28 5.41 -16.74
N LEU A 207 -19.69 4.40 -17.51
CA LEU A 207 -21.08 3.99 -17.65
C LEU A 207 -21.69 3.61 -16.29
N PHE A 208 -20.92 2.85 -15.49
CA PHE A 208 -21.30 2.47 -14.13
C PHE A 208 -21.51 3.69 -13.21
N LYS A 209 -20.64 4.71 -13.29
CA LYS A 209 -20.80 5.96 -12.53
C LYS A 209 -22.06 6.73 -12.95
N GLU A 210 -22.38 6.78 -14.23
CA GLU A 210 -23.59 7.46 -14.73
C GLU A 210 -24.86 6.73 -14.30
N GLN A 211 -24.89 5.40 -14.41
CA GLN A 211 -26.00 4.57 -13.92
C GLN A 211 -26.21 4.75 -12.41
N ARG A 212 -25.12 4.77 -11.64
CA ARG A 212 -25.16 5.03 -10.19
C ARG A 212 -25.69 6.43 -9.87
N ARG A 213 -25.35 7.44 -10.66
CA ARG A 213 -25.86 8.81 -10.48
C ARG A 213 -27.37 8.87 -10.70
N LYS A 214 -27.87 8.23 -11.76
CA LYS A 214 -29.32 8.14 -12.03
C LYS A 214 -30.06 7.41 -10.92
N LYS A 215 -29.57 6.23 -10.52
CA LYS A 215 -30.18 5.43 -9.45
C LYS A 215 -30.20 6.15 -8.10
N ARG A 216 -29.17 6.97 -7.82
CA ARG A 216 -29.14 7.83 -6.63
C ARG A 216 -30.18 8.95 -6.69
N GLN A 217 -30.35 9.61 -7.83
CA GLN A 217 -31.37 10.66 -8.01
C GLN A 217 -32.79 10.09 -7.90
N GLU A 218 -33.03 8.90 -8.44
CA GLU A 218 -34.31 8.18 -8.30
C GLU A 218 -34.58 7.81 -6.83
N LEU A 219 -33.57 7.31 -6.12
CA LEU A 219 -33.69 6.96 -4.70
C LEU A 219 -33.90 8.19 -3.80
N GLU A 220 -33.21 9.31 -4.08
CA GLU A 220 -33.40 10.57 -3.36
C GLU A 220 -34.82 11.11 -3.55
N ALA A 221 -35.36 11.05 -4.78
CA ALA A 221 -36.75 11.43 -5.05
C ALA A 221 -37.76 10.52 -4.32
N GLN A 222 -37.47 9.23 -4.21
CA GLN A 222 -38.33 8.27 -3.51
C GLN A 222 -38.32 8.49 -1.99
N ILE A 223 -37.15 8.78 -1.41
CA ILE A 223 -37.00 9.12 0.01
C ILE A 223 -37.71 10.44 0.34
N GLU A 224 -37.63 11.44 -0.54
CA GLU A 224 -38.38 12.69 -0.34
C GLU A 224 -39.90 12.47 -0.33
N LEU A 225 -40.39 11.53 -1.14
CA LEU A 225 -41.81 11.14 -1.18
C LEU A 225 -42.23 10.44 0.12
N GLU A 226 -41.45 9.47 0.60
CA GLU A 226 -41.70 8.74 1.85
C GLU A 226 -41.64 9.66 3.08
N ILE A 227 -40.72 10.64 3.10
CA ILE A 227 -40.65 11.66 4.17
C ILE A 227 -41.89 12.57 4.15
N ALA A 228 -42.42 12.90 2.97
CA ALA A 228 -43.65 13.68 2.85
C ALA A 228 -44.88 12.90 3.34
N GLU A 229 -44.96 11.60 3.06
CA GLU A 229 -46.00 10.69 3.54
C GLU A 229 -45.94 10.51 5.07
N ALA A 230 -44.75 10.25 5.62
CA ALA A 230 -44.54 10.11 7.08
C ALA A 230 -44.87 11.39 7.86
N LYS A 231 -44.61 12.57 7.27
CA LYS A 231 -45.02 13.87 7.86
C LYS A 231 -46.54 14.06 7.89
N GLY A 232 -47.29 13.39 7.01
CA GLY A 232 -48.75 13.35 7.05
C GLY A 232 -49.31 12.47 8.17
N GLU A 233 -48.59 11.41 8.55
CA GLU A 233 -49.02 10.43 9.56
C GLU A 233 -48.64 10.82 11.02
N LEU A 234 -47.69 11.73 11.20
CA LEU A 234 -47.18 12.19 12.51
C LEU A 234 -48.19 12.97 13.39
N LYS A 235 -49.45 13.16 12.98
CA LYS A 235 -50.47 13.87 13.77
C LYS A 235 -51.26 13.00 14.76
N ASN A 236 -51.15 11.67 14.74
CA ASN A 236 -52.03 10.79 15.55
C ASN A 236 -51.28 9.72 16.36
N ILE A 237 -50.27 10.11 17.15
CA ILE A 237 -49.75 9.23 18.21
C ILE A 237 -49.70 10.00 19.53
N THR A 238 -50.80 9.88 20.29
CA THR A 238 -50.87 10.25 21.70
C THR A 238 -50.46 9.03 22.52
N ILE A 239 -49.33 9.09 23.22
CA ILE A 239 -48.94 8.08 24.22
C ILE A 239 -49.43 8.55 25.59
N LYS A 240 -50.32 7.78 26.20
CA LYS A 240 -50.69 7.88 27.62
C LYS A 240 -49.84 6.90 28.44
N ASP A 241 -49.27 7.45 29.51
CA ASP A 241 -48.79 6.85 30.77
C ASP A 241 -47.99 5.54 30.74
N GLY A 242 -46.72 5.65 31.13
CA GLY A 242 -45.90 4.54 31.58
C GLY A 242 -44.50 5.01 31.97
N LYS A 243 -44.37 5.56 33.18
CA LYS A 243 -43.14 6.11 33.78
C LYS A 243 -41.90 5.24 33.53
N THR A 244 -40.85 5.87 33.01
CA THR A 244 -39.45 5.55 33.32
C THR A 244 -38.80 6.79 33.91
N ASP A 245 -37.98 6.59 34.93
CA ASP A 245 -37.42 7.59 35.83
C ASP A 245 -36.35 8.44 35.11
N ASP A 246 -36.73 9.64 34.68
CA ASP A 246 -35.84 10.68 34.13
C ASP A 246 -35.15 11.49 35.24
N SER A 247 -34.58 10.81 36.23
CA SER A 247 -33.71 11.45 37.21
C SER A 247 -32.31 10.86 37.14
N VAL A 248 -31.32 11.77 37.14
CA VAL A 248 -29.86 11.57 37.24
C VAL A 248 -29.10 11.68 35.91
N ILE A 249 -28.85 12.92 35.46
CA ILE A 249 -27.49 13.41 35.17
C ILE A 249 -27.46 14.89 35.57
N ASP A 250 -26.53 15.27 36.45
CA ASP A 250 -26.16 16.67 36.65
C ASP A 250 -25.25 17.10 35.46
N PRO A 251 -25.71 17.96 34.54
CA PRO A 251 -24.93 18.39 33.37
C PRO A 251 -23.69 19.22 33.75
N SER A 252 -23.54 19.63 35.02
CA SER A 252 -22.53 20.59 35.47
C SER A 252 -21.13 20.02 35.69
N THR A 253 -20.91 18.71 35.48
CA THR A 253 -19.61 18.05 35.74
C THR A 253 -18.91 17.48 34.51
N MET A 254 -19.52 17.53 33.32
CA MET A 254 -18.91 17.03 32.08
C MET A 254 -18.12 18.13 31.37
N ASN A 255 -16.81 17.91 31.18
CA ASN A 255 -15.98 18.75 30.32
C ASN A 255 -16.53 18.70 28.89
N ASN A 256 -17.25 19.74 28.47
CA ASN A 256 -17.90 19.81 27.15
C ASN A 256 -16.94 20.25 26.02
N SER A 257 -15.64 20.05 26.23
CA SER A 257 -14.62 20.33 25.23
C SER A 257 -14.85 19.53 23.94
N PRO A 258 -14.53 20.09 22.76
CA PRO A 258 -14.64 19.39 21.49
C PRO A 258 -13.52 18.36 21.25
N ILE A 259 -12.56 18.24 22.16
CA ILE A 259 -11.32 17.46 21.94
C ILE A 259 -11.48 16.01 22.39
N ALA A 260 -11.11 15.08 21.50
CA ALA A 260 -10.99 13.66 21.82
C ALA A 260 -9.70 13.03 21.25
N PHE A 261 -9.12 12.10 22.01
CA PHE A 261 -7.92 11.36 21.62
C PHE A 261 -8.28 9.96 21.14
N LEU A 262 -7.72 9.57 20.00
CA LEU A 262 -7.97 8.31 19.32
C LEU A 262 -6.67 7.56 19.10
N PHE A 263 -6.59 6.32 19.58
CA PHE A 263 -5.40 5.49 19.46
C PHE A 263 -5.59 4.42 18.36
N PRO A 264 -4.68 4.32 17.38
CA PRO A 264 -4.79 3.35 16.30
C PRO A 264 -4.55 1.91 16.77
N GLY A 265 -5.05 0.97 15.97
CA GLY A 265 -4.90 -0.47 16.20
C GLY A 265 -3.88 -1.13 15.29
N GLN A 266 -3.79 -2.46 15.41
CA GLN A 266 -2.95 -3.30 14.54
C GLN A 266 -3.29 -3.08 13.06
N GLY A 267 -2.25 -3.01 12.23
CA GLY A 267 -2.31 -2.62 10.82
C GLY A 267 -1.79 -1.19 10.55
N SER A 268 -1.62 -0.38 11.60
CA SER A 268 -1.04 0.98 11.49
C SER A 268 0.47 1.03 11.77
N GLN A 269 1.08 -0.07 12.24
CA GLN A 269 2.51 -0.11 12.53
C GLN A 269 3.35 0.06 11.25
N SER A 270 4.51 0.71 11.38
CA SER A 270 5.46 0.88 10.28
C SER A 270 6.88 1.01 10.81
N VAL A 271 7.84 0.42 10.09
CA VAL A 271 9.27 0.59 10.40
C VAL A 271 9.65 2.06 10.34
N GLY A 272 10.42 2.53 11.32
CA GLY A 272 10.77 3.92 11.52
C GLY A 272 9.85 4.66 12.50
N MET A 273 8.78 4.03 12.99
CA MET A 273 7.97 4.62 14.06
C MET A 273 8.77 4.78 15.35
N LEU A 274 8.37 5.73 16.20
CA LEU A 274 9.08 6.25 17.37
C LEU A 274 10.33 7.09 17.07
N LYS A 275 10.86 7.09 15.84
CA LYS A 275 12.11 7.79 15.51
C LYS A 275 12.08 9.28 15.81
N SER A 276 10.94 9.95 15.59
CA SER A 276 10.82 11.40 15.81
C SER A 276 10.56 11.79 17.26
N CYS A 277 10.27 10.83 18.14
CA CYS A 277 10.00 11.07 19.56
C CYS A 277 10.88 10.26 20.52
N GLN A 278 11.78 9.40 20.03
CA GLN A 278 12.65 8.56 20.86
C GLN A 278 13.51 9.34 21.85
N ASP A 279 13.83 10.61 21.54
CA ASP A 279 14.69 11.43 22.36
C ASP A 279 13.99 12.16 23.50
N ILE A 280 12.65 12.17 23.49
CA ILE A 280 11.82 12.78 24.53
C ILE A 280 12.07 12.02 25.85
N PRO A 281 12.42 12.70 26.96
CA PRO A 281 12.79 12.03 28.22
C PRO A 281 11.76 11.01 28.71
N LYS A 282 10.46 11.32 28.60
CA LYS A 282 9.40 10.39 29.01
C LYS A 282 9.29 9.19 28.08
N VAL A 283 9.54 9.36 26.78
CA VAL A 283 9.57 8.27 25.81
C VAL A 283 10.76 7.34 26.06
N LYS A 284 11.92 7.89 26.44
CA LYS A 284 13.09 7.09 26.86
C LYS A 284 12.76 6.20 28.07
N GLU A 285 12.15 6.77 29.10
CA GLU A 285 11.70 6.01 30.28
C GLU A 285 10.70 4.90 29.91
N MET A 286 9.73 5.19 29.03
CA MET A 286 8.79 4.19 28.53
C MET A 286 9.49 3.07 27.75
N CYS A 287 10.50 3.39 26.93
CA CYS A 287 11.27 2.40 26.17
C CYS A 287 12.10 1.50 27.10
N GLU A 288 12.73 2.07 28.12
CA GLU A 288 13.50 1.32 29.13
C GLU A 288 12.60 0.34 29.90
N LYS A 289 11.46 0.82 30.40
CA LYS A 289 10.45 -0.02 31.07
C LYS A 289 9.90 -1.09 30.13
N ALA A 290 9.64 -0.73 28.87
CA ALA A 290 9.17 -1.70 27.89
C ALA A 290 10.20 -2.79 27.63
N LYS A 291 11.49 -2.45 27.56
CA LYS A 291 12.57 -3.42 27.41
C LYS A 291 12.63 -4.41 28.57
N GLU A 292 12.46 -3.93 29.80
CA GLU A 292 12.39 -4.76 31.01
C GLU A 292 11.19 -5.73 30.98
N ILE A 293 9.98 -5.22 30.71
CA ILE A 293 8.73 -6.01 30.74
C ILE A 293 8.66 -7.02 29.58
N LEU A 294 9.09 -6.60 28.39
CA LEU A 294 9.00 -7.42 27.19
C LEU A 294 10.15 -8.43 27.12
N GLY A 295 11.32 -8.10 27.65
CA GLY A 295 12.54 -8.92 27.60
C GLY A 295 13.33 -8.76 26.29
N TYR A 296 13.00 -7.77 25.47
CA TYR A 296 13.69 -7.44 24.22
C TYR A 296 13.57 -5.94 23.93
N ASP A 297 14.41 -5.44 23.01
CA ASP A 297 14.43 -4.04 22.65
C ASP A 297 13.32 -3.71 21.63
N ILE A 298 12.17 -3.26 22.13
CA ILE A 298 11.03 -2.89 21.27
C ILE A 298 11.34 -1.65 20.41
N LEU A 299 12.18 -0.73 20.90
CA LEU A 299 12.53 0.49 20.17
C LEU A 299 13.31 0.16 18.90
N ASP A 300 14.27 -0.76 18.99
CA ASP A 300 15.01 -1.27 17.84
C ASP A 300 14.08 -1.89 16.78
N VAL A 301 13.12 -2.73 17.22
CA VAL A 301 12.12 -3.32 16.31
C VAL A 301 11.26 -2.25 15.63
N CYS A 302 10.88 -1.19 16.35
CA CYS A 302 10.08 -0.08 15.80
C CYS A 302 10.86 0.72 14.75
N ILE A 303 12.13 1.06 15.02
CA ILE A 303 12.92 1.96 14.18
C ILE A 303 13.57 1.21 13.01
N ASN A 304 14.17 0.06 13.28
CA ASN A 304 15.03 -0.66 12.32
C ASN A 304 14.34 -1.87 11.69
N GLY A 305 13.26 -2.40 12.29
CA GLY A 305 12.54 -3.56 11.78
C GLY A 305 13.27 -4.89 12.06
N PRO A 306 13.22 -5.89 11.16
CA PRO A 306 12.61 -5.85 9.82
C PRO A 306 11.08 -5.77 9.87
N LYS A 307 10.45 -5.36 8.76
CA LYS A 307 9.00 -5.13 8.68
C LYS A 307 8.21 -6.39 9.03
N GLU A 308 8.65 -7.54 8.57
CA GLU A 308 8.00 -8.83 8.77
C GLU A 308 7.90 -9.16 10.27
N LYS A 309 8.97 -8.91 11.02
CA LYS A 309 8.99 -9.08 12.48
C LYS A 309 8.05 -8.10 13.16
N LEU A 310 8.08 -6.82 12.76
CA LEU A 310 7.19 -5.80 13.33
C LEU A 310 5.70 -6.10 13.06
N ASP A 311 5.37 -6.74 11.93
CA ASP A 311 4.01 -7.12 11.57
C ASP A 311 3.48 -8.33 12.34
N GLU A 312 4.35 -9.15 12.96
CA GLU A 312 3.90 -10.24 13.82
C GLU A 312 3.17 -9.67 15.04
N THR A 313 1.99 -10.21 15.34
CA THR A 313 1.09 -9.74 16.39
C THR A 313 1.79 -9.54 17.75
N VAL A 314 2.75 -10.41 18.10
CA VAL A 314 3.52 -10.37 19.35
C VAL A 314 4.42 -9.14 19.48
N TYR A 315 4.85 -8.53 18.36
CA TYR A 315 5.63 -7.30 18.34
C TYR A 315 4.75 -6.09 17.99
N ALA A 316 3.86 -6.22 17.02
CA ALA A 316 2.98 -5.14 16.55
C ALA A 316 2.19 -4.50 17.70
N GLN A 317 1.64 -5.32 18.60
CA GLN A 317 0.78 -4.82 19.68
C GLN A 317 1.56 -4.02 20.74
N PRO A 318 2.63 -4.53 21.36
CA PRO A 318 3.48 -3.73 22.24
C PRO A 318 4.03 -2.46 21.56
N ALA A 319 4.41 -2.58 20.28
CA ALA A 319 5.00 -1.48 19.52
C ALA A 319 4.00 -0.32 19.31
N LEU A 320 2.76 -0.64 18.92
CA LEU A 320 1.68 0.34 18.77
C LEU A 320 1.23 0.92 20.12
N TYR A 321 1.22 0.11 21.18
CA TYR A 321 0.90 0.58 22.52
C TYR A 321 1.88 1.65 23.00
N LEU A 322 3.19 1.38 22.87
CA LEU A 322 4.25 2.34 23.17
C LEU A 322 4.15 3.58 22.28
N SER A 323 3.91 3.39 20.98
CA SER A 323 3.81 4.48 20.00
C SER A 323 2.63 5.42 20.28
N GLY A 324 1.47 4.89 20.68
CA GLY A 324 0.31 5.72 20.99
C GLY A 324 0.55 6.64 22.19
N LEU A 325 1.20 6.12 23.23
CA LEU A 325 1.52 6.91 24.42
C LEU A 325 2.72 7.85 24.19
N ALA A 326 3.69 7.45 23.35
CA ALA A 326 4.76 8.35 22.91
C ALA A 326 4.22 9.52 22.06
N ALA A 327 3.16 9.31 21.28
CA ALA A 327 2.51 10.37 20.52
C ALA A 327 1.87 11.44 21.42
N VAL A 328 1.36 11.06 22.61
CA VAL A 328 0.87 12.03 23.62
C VAL A 328 2.03 12.95 24.06
N GLU A 329 3.18 12.36 24.38
CA GLU A 329 4.35 13.12 24.82
C GLU A 329 4.94 13.97 23.70
N LYS A 330 4.91 13.48 22.46
CA LYS A 330 5.27 14.25 21.26
C LYS A 330 4.35 15.45 21.07
N LEU A 331 3.03 15.28 21.19
CA LEU A 331 2.07 16.38 21.07
C LEU A 331 2.37 17.50 22.07
N LYS A 332 2.65 17.16 23.34
CA LYS A 332 3.01 18.14 24.37
C LYS A 332 4.28 18.93 24.03
N LEU A 333 5.25 18.26 23.40
CA LEU A 333 6.49 18.89 22.99
C LEU A 333 6.30 19.79 21.76
N ASP A 334 5.59 19.29 20.75
CA ASP A 334 5.37 19.98 19.48
C ASP A 334 4.42 21.17 19.62
N ASP A 335 3.45 21.08 20.54
CA ASP A 335 2.51 22.15 20.89
C ASP A 335 2.46 22.37 22.41
N PRO A 336 3.40 23.16 22.98
CA PRO A 336 3.40 23.50 24.41
C PRO A 336 2.17 24.29 24.87
N SER A 337 1.37 24.81 23.93
CA SER A 337 0.12 25.52 24.23
C SER A 337 -1.08 24.58 24.36
N PHE A 338 -0.91 23.30 23.96
CA PHE A 338 -1.94 22.30 24.06
C PHE A 338 -2.23 21.98 25.54
N ASP A 339 -3.48 22.22 25.95
CA ASP A 339 -3.96 21.92 27.29
C ASP A 339 -4.59 20.52 27.32
N GLU A 340 -3.83 19.54 27.81
CA GLU A 340 -4.28 18.14 27.95
C GLU A 340 -5.57 18.01 28.78
N SER A 341 -5.81 18.91 29.73
CA SER A 341 -7.02 18.88 30.56
C SER A 341 -8.30 19.14 29.75
N LYS A 342 -8.19 19.66 28.52
CA LYS A 342 -9.30 19.83 27.59
C LYS A 342 -9.66 18.54 26.85
N VAL A 343 -8.89 17.46 26.97
CA VAL A 343 -9.31 16.18 26.40
C VAL A 343 -10.50 15.66 27.21
N SER A 344 -11.61 15.41 26.52
CA SER A 344 -12.90 15.11 27.18
C SER A 344 -13.51 13.77 26.77
N ALA A 345 -12.86 13.05 25.85
CA ALA A 345 -13.20 11.70 25.48
C ALA A 345 -11.96 10.99 24.93
N VAL A 346 -11.87 9.69 25.16
CA VAL A 346 -10.86 8.84 24.54
C VAL A 346 -11.48 7.59 23.93
N ALA A 347 -10.87 7.11 22.86
CA ALA A 347 -11.20 5.82 22.27
C ALA A 347 -9.94 5.22 21.66
N GLY A 348 -9.95 3.92 21.41
CA GLY A 348 -8.92 3.33 20.56
C GLY A 348 -9.43 2.13 19.81
N LEU A 349 -8.85 1.88 18.65
CA LEU A 349 -9.27 0.80 17.76
C LEU A 349 -8.60 -0.51 18.20
N SER A 350 -9.38 -1.46 18.70
CA SER A 350 -8.92 -2.76 19.21
C SER A 350 -7.82 -2.59 20.27
N LEU A 351 -6.56 -2.83 19.91
CA LEU A 351 -5.40 -2.57 20.77
C LEU A 351 -5.36 -1.14 21.32
N GLY A 352 -5.78 -0.14 20.54
CA GLY A 352 -5.73 1.25 20.98
C GLY A 352 -6.56 1.51 22.26
N GLU A 353 -7.54 0.66 22.57
CA GLU A 353 -8.37 0.78 23.79
C GLU A 353 -7.51 0.68 25.07
N TYR A 354 -6.37 -0.02 25.02
CA TYR A 354 -5.43 -0.11 26.13
C TYR A 354 -4.64 1.20 26.31
N CYS A 355 -4.24 1.88 25.24
CA CYS A 355 -3.67 3.22 25.33
C CYS A 355 -4.69 4.23 25.88
N ALA A 356 -5.95 4.11 25.46
CA ALA A 356 -7.03 4.96 25.96
C ALA A 356 -7.24 4.77 27.47
N LEU A 357 -7.18 3.54 27.98
CA LEU A 357 -7.25 3.24 29.41
C LEU A 357 -6.09 3.84 30.20
N VAL A 358 -4.87 3.78 29.67
CA VAL A 358 -3.69 4.38 30.32
C VAL A 358 -3.80 5.90 30.35
N PHE A 359 -4.15 6.52 29.22
CA PHE A 359 -4.31 7.96 29.14
C PHE A 359 -5.43 8.46 30.06
N ALA A 360 -6.53 7.73 30.16
CA ALA A 360 -7.62 8.02 31.10
C ALA A 360 -7.28 7.66 32.56
N LYS A 361 -6.05 7.23 32.85
CA LYS A 361 -5.54 6.82 34.17
C LYS A 361 -6.30 5.67 34.82
N ALA A 362 -6.96 4.82 34.02
CA ALA A 362 -7.59 3.62 34.53
C ALA A 362 -6.56 2.52 34.84
N ILE A 363 -5.44 2.48 34.12
CA ILE A 363 -4.34 1.53 34.36
C ILE A 363 -2.99 2.23 34.21
N SER A 364 -1.95 1.70 34.86
CA SER A 364 -0.58 2.19 34.69
C SER A 364 -0.01 1.81 33.32
N PHE A 365 1.05 2.50 32.88
CA PHE A 365 1.76 2.15 31.64
C PHE A 365 2.29 0.72 31.69
N GLU A 366 2.90 0.35 32.80
CA GLU A 366 3.57 -0.93 33.03
C GLU A 366 2.56 -2.07 33.05
N ASP A 367 1.44 -1.91 33.76
CA ASP A 367 0.40 -2.93 33.81
C ASP A 367 -0.34 -3.06 32.48
N GLY A 368 -0.62 -1.94 31.81
CA GLY A 368 -1.16 -1.98 30.46
C GLY A 368 -0.22 -2.71 29.48
N LEU A 369 1.10 -2.52 29.59
CA LEU A 369 2.06 -3.22 28.75
C LEU A 369 2.14 -4.72 29.06
N LYS A 370 2.11 -5.13 30.34
CA LYS A 370 2.04 -6.54 30.74
C LYS A 370 0.79 -7.22 30.16
N VAL A 371 -0.36 -6.53 30.24
CA VAL A 371 -1.62 -7.02 29.67
C VAL A 371 -1.53 -7.13 28.15
N VAL A 372 -1.00 -6.10 27.47
CA VAL A 372 -0.82 -6.11 26.02
C VAL A 372 0.13 -7.22 25.57
N LYS A 373 1.22 -7.49 26.30
CA LYS A 373 2.11 -8.62 26.04
C LYS A 373 1.34 -9.96 26.05
N VAL A 374 0.60 -10.24 27.13
CA VAL A 374 -0.19 -11.47 27.25
C VAL A 374 -1.28 -11.55 26.17
N ARG A 375 -1.95 -10.43 25.87
CA ARG A 375 -2.93 -10.33 24.79
C ARG A 375 -2.31 -10.71 23.45
N ALA A 376 -1.17 -10.12 23.12
CA ALA A 376 -0.49 -10.30 21.84
C ALA A 376 0.00 -11.74 21.67
N GLU A 377 0.64 -12.30 22.69
CA GLU A 377 1.11 -13.70 22.73
C GLU A 377 -0.06 -14.68 22.61
N SER A 378 -1.14 -14.45 23.36
CA SER A 378 -2.30 -15.34 23.36
C SER A 378 -3.08 -15.29 22.04
N MET A 379 -3.27 -14.09 21.46
CA MET A 379 -3.89 -13.93 20.14
C MET A 379 -3.01 -14.57 19.05
N ALA A 380 -1.69 -14.42 19.12
CA ALA A 380 -0.78 -15.08 18.19
C ALA A 380 -0.79 -16.60 18.33
N ALA A 381 -0.93 -17.14 19.55
CA ALA A 381 -1.06 -18.57 19.80
C ALA A 381 -2.39 -19.11 19.27
N ALA A 382 -3.51 -18.45 19.57
CA ALA A 382 -4.83 -18.79 19.02
C ALA A 382 -4.82 -18.73 17.49
N ALA A 383 -4.11 -17.75 16.93
CA ALA A 383 -3.98 -17.60 15.48
C ALA A 383 -3.26 -18.77 14.78
N LYS A 384 -2.43 -19.54 15.50
CA LYS A 384 -1.76 -20.74 14.95
C LYS A 384 -2.68 -21.97 14.90
N VAL A 385 -3.82 -21.93 15.59
CA VAL A 385 -4.75 -23.06 15.68
C VAL A 385 -5.81 -22.91 14.59
N GLY A 386 -5.66 -23.68 13.50
CA GLY A 386 -6.56 -23.67 12.35
C GLY A 386 -6.13 -22.73 11.23
N ASP A 387 -6.86 -22.77 10.11
CA ASP A 387 -6.59 -21.95 8.94
C ASP A 387 -7.67 -20.88 8.75
N HIS A 388 -7.41 -19.71 9.33
CA HIS A 388 -8.38 -18.61 9.40
C HIS A 388 -7.68 -17.27 9.14
N GLY A 389 -8.46 -16.20 9.07
CA GLY A 389 -7.95 -14.87 8.76
C GLY A 389 -9.03 -13.80 8.78
N MET A 390 -8.76 -12.68 8.11
CA MET A 390 -9.68 -11.55 8.02
C MET A 390 -9.75 -11.00 6.60
N LEU A 391 -10.95 -10.57 6.19
CA LEU A 391 -11.29 -10.08 4.87
C LEU A 391 -11.98 -8.72 5.02
N THR A 392 -11.40 -7.65 4.47
CA THR A 392 -12.09 -6.36 4.37
C THR A 392 -13.10 -6.40 3.24
N VAL A 393 -14.31 -5.89 3.49
CA VAL A 393 -15.40 -5.75 2.52
C VAL A 393 -15.89 -4.30 2.58
N VAL A 394 -15.86 -3.62 1.43
CA VAL A 394 -16.24 -2.21 1.31
C VAL A 394 -17.27 -2.03 0.20
N GLY A 395 -18.33 -1.27 0.47
CA GLY A 395 -19.31 -0.81 -0.51
C GLY A 395 -20.63 -1.58 -0.54
N LEU A 396 -20.83 -2.53 0.37
CA LEU A 396 -22.12 -3.19 0.58
C LEU A 396 -22.85 -2.56 1.77
N LYS A 397 -24.18 -2.57 1.74
CA LYS A 397 -24.98 -2.26 2.93
C LYS A 397 -24.81 -3.34 3.99
N ASP A 398 -25.06 -3.01 5.26
CA ASP A 398 -24.87 -3.92 6.38
C ASP A 398 -25.77 -5.13 6.25
N GLU A 399 -27.05 -4.92 5.91
CA GLU A 399 -28.03 -5.99 5.76
C GLU A 399 -27.62 -7.00 4.67
N GLN A 400 -27.03 -6.49 3.58
CA GLN A 400 -26.54 -7.33 2.49
C GLN A 400 -25.34 -8.17 2.92
N LEU A 401 -24.36 -7.57 3.61
CA LEU A 401 -23.20 -8.33 4.08
C LEU A 401 -23.58 -9.33 5.17
N GLU A 402 -24.45 -8.96 6.09
CA GLU A 402 -24.99 -9.84 7.13
C GLU A 402 -25.72 -11.04 6.52
N GLU A 403 -26.53 -10.82 5.48
CA GLU A 403 -27.19 -11.89 4.73
C GLU A 403 -26.18 -12.80 4.04
N ILE A 404 -25.16 -12.24 3.37
CA ILE A 404 -24.07 -13.03 2.76
C ILE A 404 -23.39 -13.91 3.82
N VAL A 405 -22.98 -13.32 4.94
CA VAL A 405 -22.29 -14.03 6.04
C VAL A 405 -23.19 -15.13 6.61
N LYS A 406 -24.47 -14.83 6.85
CA LYS A 406 -25.45 -15.82 7.33
C LYS A 406 -25.62 -16.98 6.36
N ASN A 407 -25.76 -16.70 5.07
CA ASN A 407 -25.94 -17.72 4.04
C ASN A 407 -24.68 -18.59 3.92
N VAL A 408 -23.48 -17.98 3.85
CA VAL A 408 -22.22 -18.72 3.78
C VAL A 408 -22.00 -19.59 5.02
N LYS A 409 -22.38 -19.11 6.20
CA LYS A 409 -22.32 -19.86 7.45
C LYS A 409 -23.28 -21.05 7.45
N SER A 410 -24.49 -20.88 6.90
CA SER A 410 -25.48 -21.98 6.79
C SER A 410 -25.09 -23.08 5.80
N GLU A 411 -24.32 -22.72 4.76
CA GLU A 411 -23.76 -23.65 3.77
C GLU A 411 -22.46 -24.33 4.25
N GLY A 412 -21.86 -23.80 5.32
CA GLY A 412 -20.56 -24.21 5.85
C GLY A 412 -20.61 -25.46 6.73
N LYS A 413 -19.44 -25.85 7.23
CA LYS A 413 -19.33 -26.92 8.25
C LYS A 413 -19.78 -26.37 9.60
N LYS A 414 -20.33 -27.24 10.46
CA LYS A 414 -20.81 -26.86 11.80
C LYS A 414 -19.76 -26.15 12.66
N ASP A 415 -18.48 -26.53 12.51
CA ASP A 415 -17.37 -26.01 13.30
C ASP A 415 -16.60 -24.87 12.60
N GLU A 416 -17.10 -24.39 11.44
CA GLU A 416 -16.54 -23.27 10.71
C GLU A 416 -17.00 -21.94 11.35
N VAL A 417 -16.06 -21.07 11.67
CA VAL A 417 -16.29 -19.74 12.21
C VAL A 417 -16.34 -18.75 11.06
N LEU A 418 -17.36 -17.90 11.06
CA LEU A 418 -17.52 -16.79 10.15
C LEU A 418 -18.39 -15.73 10.80
N GLU A 419 -17.81 -14.57 11.07
CA GLU A 419 -18.43 -13.48 11.83
C GLU A 419 -17.96 -12.14 11.28
N ILE A 420 -18.80 -11.10 11.37
CA ILE A 420 -18.36 -9.73 11.11
C ILE A 420 -17.57 -9.27 12.34
N ALA A 421 -16.29 -8.97 12.16
CA ALA A 421 -15.35 -8.64 13.23
C ALA A 421 -15.17 -7.13 13.44
N ASN A 422 -15.40 -6.31 12.41
CA ASN A 422 -15.24 -4.87 12.55
C ASN A 422 -16.28 -4.10 11.74
N TYR A 423 -16.89 -3.10 12.37
CA TYR A 423 -17.68 -2.06 11.74
C TYR A 423 -16.83 -0.79 11.73
N LEU A 424 -16.14 -0.49 10.64
CA LEU A 424 -15.09 0.53 10.59
C LEU A 424 -15.61 1.93 10.26
N PHE A 425 -16.42 2.02 9.20
CA PHE A 425 -17.03 3.26 8.69
C PHE A 425 -18.20 2.87 7.77
N PRO A 426 -19.07 3.80 7.32
CA PRO A 426 -20.25 3.43 6.53
C PRO A 426 -19.90 2.54 5.34
N GLN A 427 -20.52 1.35 5.31
CA GLN A 427 -20.27 0.30 4.30
C GLN A 427 -18.83 -0.21 4.25
N GLY A 428 -18.06 -0.06 5.32
CA GLY A 428 -16.71 -0.58 5.49
C GLY A 428 -16.67 -1.56 6.65
N ARG A 429 -16.55 -2.84 6.33
CA ARG A 429 -16.59 -3.95 7.30
C ARG A 429 -15.36 -4.83 7.16
N VAL A 430 -15.10 -5.61 8.21
CA VAL A 430 -14.15 -6.73 8.15
C VAL A 430 -14.89 -7.98 8.60
N VAL A 431 -14.82 -9.00 7.78
CA VAL A 431 -15.32 -10.35 8.06
C VAL A 431 -14.13 -11.20 8.49
N SER A 432 -14.31 -12.03 9.51
CA SER A 432 -13.25 -12.81 10.15
C SER A 432 -13.74 -14.24 10.34
N GLY A 433 -12.85 -15.21 10.13
CA GLY A 433 -13.24 -16.61 10.17
C GLY A 433 -12.29 -17.53 9.41
N ASP A 434 -12.70 -18.78 9.23
CA ASP A 434 -11.96 -19.79 8.48
C ASP A 434 -11.76 -19.36 7.02
N LYS A 435 -10.57 -19.62 6.45
CA LYS A 435 -10.24 -19.15 5.09
C LYS A 435 -11.17 -19.71 4.03
N SER A 436 -11.64 -20.94 4.20
CA SER A 436 -12.64 -21.54 3.32
C SER A 436 -13.98 -20.79 3.32
N ALA A 437 -14.41 -20.28 4.47
CA ALA A 437 -15.62 -19.45 4.59
C ALA A 437 -15.38 -18.07 3.98
N LEU A 438 -14.24 -17.45 4.28
CA LEU A 438 -13.88 -16.14 3.76
C LEU A 438 -13.80 -16.12 2.23
N ALA A 439 -13.29 -17.19 1.60
CA ALA A 439 -13.25 -17.29 0.14
C ALA A 439 -14.67 -17.31 -0.49
N ARG A 440 -15.65 -17.91 0.21
CA ARG A 440 -17.06 -17.89 -0.23
C ARG A 440 -17.69 -16.51 -0.02
N VAL A 441 -17.38 -15.83 1.09
CA VAL A 441 -17.80 -14.44 1.31
C VAL A 441 -17.17 -13.52 0.27
N GLU A 442 -15.88 -13.69 -0.05
CA GLU A 442 -15.19 -12.88 -1.04
C GLU A 442 -15.90 -12.91 -2.38
N LYS A 443 -16.18 -14.12 -2.89
CA LYS A 443 -16.89 -14.31 -4.14
C LYS A 443 -18.30 -13.70 -4.10
N LYS A 444 -19.11 -14.04 -3.09
CA LYS A 444 -20.48 -13.51 -2.99
C LYS A 444 -20.51 -11.98 -2.84
N ALA A 445 -19.59 -11.40 -2.08
CA ALA A 445 -19.50 -9.96 -1.91
C ALA A 445 -19.11 -9.26 -3.23
N GLN A 446 -18.20 -9.85 -4.02
CA GLN A 446 -17.87 -9.34 -5.35
C GLN A 446 -19.06 -9.42 -6.31
N ASP A 447 -19.78 -10.55 -6.30
CA ASP A 447 -20.97 -10.76 -7.12
C ASP A 447 -22.10 -9.77 -6.78
N GLU A 448 -22.27 -9.42 -5.51
CA GLU A 448 -23.22 -8.42 -5.00
C GLU A 448 -22.74 -6.96 -5.18
N GLY A 449 -21.60 -6.75 -5.84
CA GLY A 449 -21.13 -5.42 -6.24
C GLY A 449 -20.32 -4.67 -5.17
N ALA A 450 -19.65 -5.37 -4.24
CA ALA A 450 -18.70 -4.76 -3.33
C ALA A 450 -17.62 -3.96 -4.10
N LEU A 451 -17.34 -2.74 -3.63
CA LEU A 451 -16.35 -1.84 -4.25
C LEU A 451 -14.91 -2.31 -4.01
N LYS A 452 -14.65 -2.96 -2.88
CA LYS A 452 -13.36 -3.56 -2.54
C LYS A 452 -13.58 -4.76 -1.65
N VAL A 453 -12.88 -5.85 -1.98
CA VAL A 453 -12.74 -7.03 -1.14
C VAL A 453 -11.27 -7.40 -1.11
N ALA A 454 -10.66 -7.55 0.07
CA ALA A 454 -9.23 -7.86 0.18
C ALA A 454 -8.90 -8.53 1.52
N TYR A 455 -7.98 -9.50 1.51
CA TYR A 455 -7.46 -10.09 2.74
C TYR A 455 -6.58 -9.11 3.51
N LEU A 456 -6.70 -9.12 4.83
CA LEU A 456 -5.81 -8.37 5.72
C LEU A 456 -4.55 -9.22 6.00
N ALA A 457 -3.40 -8.56 6.03
CA ALA A 457 -2.12 -9.18 6.38
C ALA A 457 -2.00 -9.36 7.91
N VAL A 458 -2.88 -10.20 8.46
CA VAL A 458 -2.93 -10.55 9.89
C VAL A 458 -2.91 -12.06 10.06
N SER A 459 -2.41 -12.50 11.20
CA SER A 459 -2.13 -13.92 11.44
C SER A 459 -3.36 -14.77 11.75
N GLY A 460 -4.52 -14.18 12.08
CA GLY A 460 -5.71 -14.98 12.40
C GLY A 460 -7.03 -14.23 12.42
N ALA A 461 -8.10 -14.98 12.70
CA ALA A 461 -9.49 -14.50 12.76
C ALA A 461 -9.81 -13.77 14.07
N PHE A 462 -9.26 -12.57 14.24
CA PHE A 462 -9.50 -11.73 15.42
C PHE A 462 -10.95 -11.28 15.54
N HIS A 463 -11.37 -10.95 16.78
CA HIS A 463 -12.72 -10.48 17.11
C HIS A 463 -13.82 -11.49 16.77
N THR A 464 -13.51 -12.78 16.94
CA THR A 464 -14.44 -13.91 16.77
C THR A 464 -14.23 -14.94 17.87
N SER A 465 -15.11 -15.93 17.95
CA SER A 465 -14.94 -17.12 18.81
C SER A 465 -13.61 -17.87 18.64
N ARG A 466 -12.86 -17.69 17.54
CA ARG A 466 -11.49 -18.25 17.41
C ARG A 466 -10.51 -17.70 18.46
N MET A 467 -10.85 -16.59 19.11
CA MET A 467 -10.01 -15.96 20.14
C MET A 467 -10.42 -16.30 21.57
N ASP A 468 -11.33 -17.27 21.80
CA ASP A 468 -11.80 -17.62 23.15
C ASP A 468 -10.66 -17.94 24.14
N SER A 469 -9.66 -18.72 23.71
CA SER A 469 -8.49 -19.04 24.54
C SER A 469 -7.64 -17.80 24.87
N ALA A 470 -7.57 -16.85 23.95
CA ALA A 470 -6.89 -15.58 24.18
C ALA A 470 -7.69 -14.67 25.12
N ALA A 471 -9.02 -14.70 25.04
CA ALA A 471 -9.89 -13.96 25.95
C ALA A 471 -9.77 -14.47 27.39
N GLU A 472 -9.67 -15.79 27.60
CA GLU A 472 -9.46 -16.37 28.93
C GLU A 472 -8.12 -15.95 29.55
N ASN A 473 -7.02 -16.05 28.78
CA ASN A 473 -5.70 -15.60 29.25
C ASN A 473 -5.68 -14.09 29.54
N LEU A 474 -6.34 -13.29 28.69
CA LEU A 474 -6.46 -11.86 28.90
C LEU A 474 -7.22 -11.54 30.18
N LYS A 475 -8.33 -12.22 30.45
CA LYS A 475 -9.10 -12.05 31.67
C LYS A 475 -8.23 -12.32 32.90
N ASN A 476 -7.49 -13.43 32.89
CA ASN A 476 -6.63 -13.82 34.00
C ASN A 476 -5.58 -12.75 34.31
N VAL A 477 -4.90 -12.18 33.31
CA VAL A 477 -3.92 -11.11 33.55
C VAL A 477 -4.58 -9.80 34.00
N LEU A 478 -5.74 -9.46 33.46
CA LEU A 478 -6.47 -8.25 33.86
C LEU A 478 -6.93 -8.29 35.32
N GLU A 479 -7.24 -9.48 35.84
CA GLU A 479 -7.59 -9.65 37.26
C GLU A 479 -6.41 -9.37 38.20
N THR A 480 -5.17 -9.58 37.74
CA THR A 480 -3.95 -9.38 38.56
C THR A 480 -3.50 -7.93 38.69
N ILE A 481 -3.95 -7.04 37.80
CA ILE A 481 -3.51 -5.64 37.80
C ILE A 481 -4.47 -4.74 38.59
N GLU A 482 -3.97 -3.57 38.98
CA GLU A 482 -4.83 -2.50 39.50
C GLU A 482 -5.56 -1.81 38.36
N ILE A 483 -6.87 -1.63 38.51
CA ILE A 483 -7.71 -0.90 37.55
C ILE A 483 -8.51 0.12 38.35
N SER A 484 -8.17 1.39 38.13
CA SER A 484 -8.84 2.55 38.73
C SER A 484 -10.00 3.01 37.87
N LYS A 485 -10.89 3.81 38.48
CA LYS A 485 -11.92 4.54 37.74
C LYS A 485 -11.25 5.56 36.81
N PRO A 486 -11.57 5.59 35.51
CA PRO A 486 -10.98 6.56 34.59
C PRO A 486 -11.41 7.99 34.91
N GLU A 487 -10.49 8.94 34.65
CA GLU A 487 -10.76 10.37 34.78
C GLU A 487 -11.50 10.95 33.56
N ILE A 488 -11.35 10.31 32.39
CA ILE A 488 -11.93 10.73 31.12
C ILE A 488 -12.83 9.62 30.58
N PRO A 489 -14.02 9.93 30.04
CA PRO A 489 -14.88 8.93 29.42
C PRO A 489 -14.19 8.15 28.31
N ILE A 490 -14.33 6.82 28.34
CA ILE A 490 -13.75 5.89 27.38
C ILE A 490 -14.86 5.28 26.52
N PHE A 491 -14.72 5.36 25.19
CA PHE A 491 -15.62 4.72 24.25
C PHE A 491 -15.18 3.28 24.01
N MET A 492 -16.02 2.34 24.44
CA MET A 492 -15.68 0.92 24.46
C MET A 492 -16.01 0.27 23.11
N ASN A 493 -15.10 -0.54 22.58
CA ASN A 493 -15.25 -1.11 21.23
C ASN A 493 -16.47 -2.02 21.08
N VAL A 494 -16.79 -2.78 22.12
CA VAL A 494 -17.91 -3.73 22.16
C VAL A 494 -19.27 -3.03 22.12
N LEU A 495 -19.33 -1.77 22.59
CA LEU A 495 -20.58 -1.01 22.69
C LEU A 495 -20.71 0.04 21.59
N GLY A 496 -19.59 0.50 21.01
CA GLY A 496 -19.58 1.63 20.09
C GLY A 496 -19.93 2.96 20.76
N THR A 497 -20.00 3.00 22.09
CA THR A 497 -20.33 4.17 22.90
C THR A 497 -19.54 4.12 24.21
N ARG A 498 -19.57 5.20 24.98
CA ARG A 498 -18.97 5.23 26.31
C ARG A 498 -19.85 4.55 27.35
N LEU A 499 -19.22 3.91 28.33
CA LEU A 499 -19.89 3.58 29.58
C LEU A 499 -20.08 4.85 30.42
N ALA A 500 -21.10 4.89 31.27
CA ALA A 500 -21.19 5.96 32.26
C ALA A 500 -20.02 5.83 33.23
N LEU A 501 -19.41 6.96 33.65
CA LEU A 501 -18.28 6.92 34.59
C LEU A 501 -18.65 6.28 35.94
N SER A 502 -19.93 6.31 36.33
CA SER A 502 -20.46 5.59 37.49
C SER A 502 -20.40 4.06 37.33
N GLU A 503 -20.46 3.57 36.10
CA GLU A 503 -20.44 2.15 35.75
C GLU A 503 -19.04 1.65 35.44
N MET A 504 -18.08 2.55 35.19
CA MET A 504 -16.68 2.22 34.91
C MET A 504 -15.91 1.89 36.19
N ASN A 505 -16.00 0.62 36.58
CA ASN A 505 -15.18 -0.03 37.62
C ASN A 505 -14.33 -1.18 37.03
N LYS A 506 -13.45 -1.75 37.87
CA LYS A 506 -12.58 -2.87 37.49
C LYS A 506 -13.37 -4.00 36.82
N GLU A 507 -14.48 -4.43 37.40
CA GLU A 507 -15.29 -5.55 36.91
C GLU A 507 -15.86 -5.26 35.51
N SER A 508 -16.35 -4.05 35.28
CA SER A 508 -16.88 -3.61 33.99
C SER A 508 -15.80 -3.54 32.92
N ILE A 509 -14.61 -3.02 33.25
CA ILE A 509 -13.49 -2.87 32.33
C ILE A 509 -12.95 -4.25 31.95
N VAL A 510 -12.72 -5.13 32.93
CA VAL A 510 -12.30 -6.52 32.70
C VAL A 510 -13.30 -7.23 31.78
N ARG A 511 -14.60 -7.10 32.07
CA ARG A 511 -15.67 -7.71 31.25
C ARG A 511 -15.66 -7.18 29.82
N MET A 512 -15.54 -5.87 29.62
CA MET A 512 -15.53 -5.26 28.28
C MET A 512 -14.29 -5.65 27.49
N LEU A 513 -13.10 -5.59 28.08
CA LEU A 513 -11.85 -5.96 27.41
C LEU A 513 -11.78 -7.46 27.08
N THR A 514 -12.26 -8.32 27.97
CA THR A 514 -12.34 -9.76 27.70
C THR A 514 -13.30 -10.04 26.53
N LYS A 515 -14.48 -9.41 26.56
CA LYS A 515 -15.48 -9.54 25.49
C LYS A 515 -14.98 -8.96 24.16
N GLN A 516 -14.15 -7.92 24.20
CA GLN A 516 -13.57 -7.25 23.02
C GLN A 516 -12.85 -8.23 22.08
N LEU A 517 -12.16 -9.25 22.62
CA LEU A 517 -11.38 -10.19 21.81
C LEU A 517 -12.24 -11.11 20.94
N VAL A 518 -13.50 -11.30 21.31
CA VAL A 518 -14.43 -12.27 20.73
C VAL A 518 -15.74 -11.61 20.26
N SER A 519 -15.75 -10.28 20.17
CA SER A 519 -16.91 -9.49 19.74
C SER A 519 -16.47 -8.46 18.71
N PRO A 520 -17.39 -8.04 17.81
CA PRO A 520 -17.08 -7.05 16.81
C PRO A 520 -16.64 -5.72 17.42
N VAL A 521 -15.66 -5.09 16.78
CA VAL A 521 -15.27 -3.71 17.08
C VAL A 521 -16.22 -2.75 16.37
N LEU A 522 -17.05 -2.04 17.13
CA LEU A 522 -18.07 -1.12 16.64
C LEU A 522 -17.50 0.30 16.42
N TRP A 523 -16.43 0.41 15.62
CA TRP A 523 -15.71 1.67 15.42
C TRP A 523 -16.51 2.77 14.71
N GLU A 524 -17.33 2.40 13.73
CA GLU A 524 -18.23 3.35 13.06
C GLU A 524 -19.18 4.01 14.07
N ALA A 525 -19.76 3.20 14.97
CA ALA A 525 -20.63 3.69 16.02
C ALA A 525 -19.85 4.60 16.99
N THR A 526 -18.63 4.21 17.38
CA THR A 526 -17.74 5.06 18.20
C THR A 526 -17.53 6.43 17.57
N LEU A 527 -17.16 6.47 16.28
CA LEU A 527 -16.96 7.75 15.57
C LEU A 527 -18.26 8.56 15.48
N LYS A 528 -19.39 7.93 15.15
CA LYS A 528 -20.69 8.61 15.09
C LYS A 528 -21.08 9.20 16.45
N ASN A 529 -20.89 8.44 17.52
CA ASN A 529 -21.26 8.86 18.87
C ASN A 529 -20.35 9.98 19.39
N LEU A 530 -19.03 9.91 19.15
CA LEU A 530 -18.12 11.03 19.42
C LEU A 530 -18.57 12.32 18.75
N VAL A 531 -18.92 12.26 17.45
CA VAL A 531 -19.41 13.43 16.71
C VAL A 531 -20.74 13.93 17.28
N SER A 532 -21.67 13.03 17.62
CA SER A 532 -22.96 13.40 18.22
C SER A 532 -22.82 14.04 19.61
N GLU A 533 -21.79 13.65 20.37
CA GLU A 533 -21.42 14.24 21.66
C GLU A 533 -20.56 15.52 21.51
N GLY A 534 -20.51 16.12 20.32
CA GLY A 534 -19.86 17.40 20.07
C GLY A 534 -18.33 17.33 19.98
N LYS A 535 -17.73 16.15 19.85
CA LYS A 535 -16.27 16.01 19.67
C LYS A 535 -15.90 16.29 18.22
N THR A 536 -15.50 17.52 17.96
CA THR A 536 -15.17 18.02 16.61
C THR A 536 -13.67 18.14 16.34
N LYS A 537 -12.82 18.07 17.36
CA LYS A 537 -11.35 18.12 17.26
C LYS A 537 -10.75 16.80 17.68
N LEU A 538 -10.49 15.93 16.71
CA LEU A 538 -9.98 14.58 16.96
C LEU A 538 -8.48 14.52 16.72
N TYR A 539 -7.76 13.83 17.61
CA TYR A 539 -6.32 13.59 17.49
C TYR A 539 -6.06 12.10 17.39
N GLU A 540 -5.46 11.65 16.28
CA GLU A 540 -4.97 10.26 16.13
C GLU A 540 -3.52 10.22 16.60
N LEU A 541 -3.29 9.46 17.66
CA LEU A 541 -2.03 9.40 18.39
C LEU A 541 -1.33 8.08 18.11
N GLY A 542 -0.37 8.10 17.18
CA GLY A 542 0.35 6.90 16.76
C GLY A 542 0.75 6.95 15.29
N PRO A 543 1.35 5.86 14.78
CA PRO A 543 1.89 5.83 13.42
C PRO A 543 0.78 5.87 12.37
N ASN A 544 1.07 6.50 11.23
CA ASN A 544 0.15 6.64 10.10
C ASN A 544 -1.17 7.35 10.47
N SER A 545 -2.17 7.31 9.59
CA SER A 545 -3.43 8.08 9.72
C SER A 545 -4.68 7.26 9.33
N GLN A 546 -4.75 6.04 9.86
CA GLN A 546 -5.82 5.09 9.53
C GLN A 546 -7.18 5.59 10.04
N ILE A 547 -7.26 6.01 11.29
CA ILE A 547 -8.49 6.49 11.91
C ILE A 547 -8.96 7.76 11.20
N LYS A 548 -8.08 8.72 10.95
CA LYS A 548 -8.40 9.94 10.19
C LYS A 548 -9.00 9.59 8.82
N SER A 549 -8.44 8.60 8.14
CA SER A 549 -8.96 8.14 6.84
C SER A 549 -10.37 7.56 6.94
N MET A 550 -10.68 6.82 8.02
CA MET A 550 -12.03 6.31 8.29
C MET A 550 -13.00 7.42 8.67
N THR A 551 -12.58 8.40 9.48
CA THR A 551 -13.43 9.52 9.90
C THR A 551 -13.93 10.34 8.71
N LYS A 552 -13.15 10.46 7.63
CA LYS A 552 -13.60 11.11 6.38
C LYS A 552 -14.90 10.52 5.81
N ARG A 553 -15.17 9.24 6.07
CA ARG A 553 -16.38 8.54 5.64
C ARG A 553 -17.57 8.72 6.59
N VAL A 554 -17.32 9.20 7.81
CA VAL A 554 -18.34 9.43 8.85
C VAL A 554 -18.73 10.91 8.88
N SER A 555 -17.76 11.81 8.95
CA SER A 555 -17.98 13.26 8.99
C SER A 555 -16.84 14.00 8.29
N LEU A 556 -17.18 14.69 7.20
CA LEU A 556 -16.23 15.50 6.43
C LEU A 556 -15.74 16.72 7.21
N ASP A 557 -16.57 17.31 8.05
CA ASP A 557 -16.22 18.52 8.80
C ASP A 557 -15.27 18.20 9.95
N VAL A 558 -15.56 17.13 10.70
CA VAL A 558 -14.65 16.66 11.75
C VAL A 558 -13.34 16.14 11.15
N TRP A 559 -13.38 15.52 9.96
CA TRP A 559 -12.16 15.09 9.26
C TRP A 559 -11.21 16.26 8.91
N LYS A 560 -11.74 17.45 8.58
CA LYS A 560 -10.91 18.63 8.25
C LYS A 560 -10.14 19.14 9.48
N GLU A 561 -10.78 19.11 10.64
CA GLU A 561 -10.21 19.49 11.94
C GLU A 561 -9.42 18.35 12.63
N PHE A 562 -9.33 17.19 11.97
CA PHE A 562 -8.68 16.00 12.51
C PHE A 562 -7.15 16.14 12.42
N THR A 563 -6.47 16.08 13.55
CA THR A 563 -5.00 16.12 13.64
C THR A 563 -4.43 14.71 13.82
N ASN A 564 -3.31 14.42 13.16
CA ASN A 564 -2.58 13.16 13.38
C ASN A 564 -1.20 13.51 13.94
N ILE A 565 -0.86 12.89 15.07
CA ILE A 565 0.44 13.01 15.72
C ILE A 565 1.22 11.76 15.37
N ASP A 566 1.89 11.81 14.22
CA ASP A 566 2.72 10.72 13.71
C ASP A 566 4.03 10.65 14.50
N VAL A 567 4.44 9.43 14.85
CA VAL A 567 5.68 9.15 15.59
C VAL A 567 6.81 8.67 14.68
N ALA A 568 6.57 8.55 13.37
CA ALA A 568 7.59 8.23 12.39
C ALA A 568 8.29 9.46 11.78
N LYS A 569 7.63 10.62 11.82
CA LYS A 569 8.06 11.86 11.15
C LYS A 569 8.21 13.02 12.12
#